data_AF-A0A382C3X0-F1
#
_entry.id   AF-A0A382C3X0-F1
#
_cell.length_a   1.000
_cell.length_b   1.000
_cell.length_c   1.000
_cell.angle_alpha   90.00
_cell.angle_beta   90.00
_cell.angle_gamma   90.00
#
_symmetry.space_group_name_H-M   'P 1'
#
loop_
_entity.id
_entity.type
_entity.pdbx_description
1 polymer ?
#
loop_
_entity_poly.entity_id
_entity_poly.type
_entity_poly.pdbx_seq_one_letter_code
_entity_poly.pdbx_strand_id
1 'polypeptide(L)' 'MKVQVLQENLQRGLATVSRAVPSQTSLPIAANVLIGTDGG' A
#
# COMPACT_ATOMS: atom_id res chain seq x y z
N MET A 1 3.14 2.66 14.58
CA MET A 1 2.43 1.47 14.06
C MET A 1 3.45 0.36 13.87
N LYS A 2 3.26 -0.81 14.48
CA LYS A 2 4.15 -1.97 14.34
C LYS A 2 3.28 -3.19 14.06
N VAL A 3 3.34 -3.68 12.83
CA VAL A 3 2.58 -4.85 12.38
C VAL A 3 3.54 -5.96 11.96
N GLN A 4 3.13 -7.20 12.19
CA GLN A 4 3.82 -8.38 11.66
C GLN A 4 2.88 -9.11 10.72
N VAL A 5 3.33 -9.32 9.49
CA VAL A 5 2.60 -10.01 8.43
C VAL A 5 3.54 -10.95 7.72
N LEU A 6 3.00 -12.02 7.13
CA LEU A 6 3.77 -12.88 6.24
C LEU A 6 4.17 -12.08 4.98
N GLN A 7 5.41 -12.25 4.53
CA GLN A 7 5.95 -11.55 3.36
C GLN A 7 5.08 -11.79 2.11
N GLU A 8 4.64 -13.03 1.91
CA GLU A 8 3.78 -13.42 0.79
C GLU A 8 2.42 -12.69 0.77
N ASN A 9 1.84 -12.45 1.95
CA ASN A 9 0.58 -11.73 2.07
C ASN A 9 0.76 -10.25 1.77
N LEU A 10 1.84 -9.64 2.31
CA LEU A 10 2.16 -8.24 2.02
C LEU A 10 2.46 -8.04 0.53
N GLN A 11 3.27 -8.92 -0.06
CA GLN A 11 3.62 -8.87 -1.47
C GLN A 11 2.38 -9.00 -2.36
N ARG A 12 1.48 -9.93 -2.04
CA ARG A 12 0.22 -10.13 -2.78
C ARG A 12 -0.66 -8.88 -2.71
N GLY A 13 -0.87 -8.32 -1.52
CA GLY A 13 -1.68 -7.12 -1.34
C GLY A 13 -1.10 -5.92 -2.10
N LEU A 14 0.21 -5.67 -1.98
CA LEU A 14 0.87 -4.59 -2.70
C LEU A 14 0.78 -4.77 -4.21
N ALA A 15 1.02 -5.97 -4.74
CA ALA A 15 0.93 -6.23 -6.17
C ALA A 15 -0.48 -5.98 -6.73
N THR A 16 -1.53 -6.25 -5.95
CA THR A 16 -2.91 -5.95 -6.33
C THR A 16 -3.14 -4.44 -6.45
N VAL A 17 -2.71 -3.64 -5.47
CA VAL A 17 -2.99 -2.19 -5.44
C VAL A 17 -2.01 -1.36 -6.26
N SER A 18 -0.81 -1.86 -6.60
CA SER A 18 0.14 -1.15 -7.48
C SER A 18 -0.48 -0.75 -8.82
N ARG A 19 -1.45 -1.54 -9.31
CA ARG A 19 -2.37 -1.24 -10.44
C ARG A 19 -2.93 0.19 -10.43
N ALA A 20 -3.35 0.62 -9.25
CA ALA A 20 -4.10 1.84 -9.03
C ALA A 20 -3.21 3.04 -8.68
N VAL A 21 -1.89 2.82 -8.53
CA VAL A 21 -0.93 3.88 -8.17
C VAL A 21 -0.31 4.44 -9.45
N PRO A 22 -0.57 5.72 -9.79
CA PRO A 22 0.02 6.35 -10.97
C PRO A 22 1.52 6.63 -10.76
N SER A 23 2.32 6.45 -11.81
CA SER A 23 3.75 6.79 -11.81
C SER A 23 4.01 8.30 -11.83
N GLN A 24 3.05 9.08 -12.34
CA GLN A 24 3.09 10.55 -12.37
C GLN A 24 1.69 11.10 -12.09
N THR A 25 1.60 12.06 -11.18
CA THR A 25 0.33 12.70 -10.78
C THR A 25 0.59 14.13 -10.31
N SER A 26 -0.39 15.02 -10.50
CA SER A 26 -0.34 16.40 -9.97
C SER A 26 -0.53 16.44 -8.45
N LEU A 27 -1.04 15.36 -7.85
CA LEU A 27 -1.19 15.20 -6.41
C LEU A 27 -0.20 14.14 -5.90
N PRO A 28 0.99 14.53 -5.38
CA PRO A 28 2.07 13.59 -5.06
C PRO A 28 1.69 12.47 -4.08
N ILE A 29 0.77 12.73 -3.14
CA ILE A 29 0.33 11.72 -2.16
C ILE A 29 -0.44 10.56 -2.81
N ALA A 30 -1.08 10.77 -3.97
CA ALA A 30 -1.77 9.72 -4.71
C ALA A 30 -0.81 8.70 -5.35
N ALA A 31 0.49 9.01 -5.40
CA ALA A 31 1.53 8.06 -5.83
C ALA A 31 1.95 7.08 -4.71
N ASN A 32 1.33 7.15 -3.52
CA ASN A 32 1.66 6.30 -2.38
C ASN A 32 0.54 5.28 -2.09
N VAL A 33 0.91 4.20 -1.41
CA VAL A 33 -0.05 3.22 -0.86
C VAL A 33 -0.31 3.55 0.62
N LEU A 34 -1.58 3.74 0.98
CA LEU A 34 -1.98 3.88 2.38
C LEU A 34 -1.94 2.51 3.06
N ILE A 35 -1.14 2.39 4.12
CA ILE A 35 -1.13 1.23 5.01
C ILE A 35 -1.81 1.65 6.31
N GLY A 36 -2.96 1.05 6.59
CA GLY A 36 -3.72 1.28 7.82
C GLY A 36 -4.17 -0.03 8.44
N THR A 37 -4.27 -0.04 9.77
CA THR A 37 -4.92 -1.09 10.55
C THR A 37 -6.15 -0.51 11.20
N ASP A 38 -7.27 -1.22 11.10
CA ASP A 38 -8.46 -0.86 11.86
C ASP A 38 -8.25 -1.32 13.31
N GLY A 39 -7.88 -0.38 14.19
CA GLY A 39 -7.83 -0.62 15.64
C GLY A 39 -6.46 -0.92 16.27
N GLY A 40 -5.35 -0.90 15.52
CA GLY A 40 -3.98 -1.09 16.06
C GLY A 40 -3.09 -1.95 15.18
#